data_AF-A0A6G1R9V6-F1
#
_entry.id   AF-A0A6G1R9V6-F1
#
_cell.length_a   1.000
_cell.length_b   1.000
_cell.length_c   1.000
_cell.angle_alpha   90.00
_cell.angle_beta   90.00
_cell.angle_gamma   90.00
#
_symmetry.space_group_name_H-M   'P 1'
#
loop_
_entity.id
_entity.type
_entity.pdbx_description
1 polymer ?
#
loop_
_entity_poly.entity_id
_entity_poly.type
_entity_poly.pdbx_seq_one_letter_code
_entity_poly.pdbx_strand_id
1 'polypeptide(L)'
;LDWVVRFRLEKGVEPFQDLIYGWNKHEVADVEGDPVILKGDGFPTYHLANVVDDHYMGISHVLRGTEWLTSTSKHLLLYKAFGWDPPQFAHLPLLLNKDGGKLSKRQGDIFLERFAQDGYLPEALLDIITNCGSGFTEKQMGRTLEELISQFEIGRITTHSALLDLDKLPEFNRIHLTRHIENEGLRQKLIRELQLLVEHVYGDQQVDREVLEKEYIERVLLLRKGHISLLKNLVSSDYSYLWVRPSVAREQLQTVSAEVDEIGKLVLGLMTRQAGVLTVEELNKDLRNLQKQTKETKYSSVMKLLRLALSGQQHGPSVAEMMVTLGPKEVCGRIHKALSS
;
A
#
# COMPACT_ATOMS: atom_id res chain seq x y z
N LEU A 1 42.05 1.13 26.95
CA LEU A 1 42.46 2.37 27.63
C LEU A 1 41.85 2.36 29.03
N ASP A 2 42.63 2.64 30.05
CA ASP A 2 42.12 2.79 31.43
C ASP A 2 41.45 4.17 31.65
N TRP A 3 41.25 4.93 30.58
CA TRP A 3 40.74 6.29 30.57
C TRP A 3 39.90 6.54 29.31
N VAL A 4 39.08 7.59 29.36
CA VAL A 4 38.24 8.06 28.22
C VAL A 4 38.78 9.38 27.69
N VAL A 5 38.59 9.66 26.41
CA VAL A 5 38.82 11.01 25.85
C VAL A 5 37.52 11.79 25.98
N ARG A 6 37.59 12.96 26.62
CA ARG A 6 36.50 13.94 26.62
C ARG A 6 36.86 15.13 25.74
N PHE A 7 35.87 15.64 25.02
CA PHE A 7 36.01 16.84 24.21
C PHE A 7 35.64 18.05 25.06
N ARG A 8 36.57 19.02 25.15
CA ARG A 8 36.34 20.24 25.90
C ARG A 8 35.37 21.13 25.15
N LEU A 9 34.24 21.47 25.75
CA LEU A 9 33.29 22.43 25.15
C LEU A 9 33.75 23.86 25.38
N GLU A 10 33.74 24.68 24.32
CA GLU A 10 33.99 26.12 24.40
C GLU A 10 32.67 26.89 24.53
N LYS A 11 32.67 27.96 25.34
CA LYS A 11 31.53 28.88 25.44
C LYS A 11 31.46 29.81 24.24
N GLY A 12 30.26 30.32 23.94
CA GLY A 12 30.08 31.32 22.87
C GLY A 12 30.12 30.69 21.49
N VAL A 13 29.43 29.56 21.32
CA VAL A 13 29.32 28.88 20.02
C VAL A 13 28.65 29.83 19.02
N GLU A 14 29.21 29.94 17.81
CA GLU A 14 28.61 30.76 16.76
C GLU A 14 27.24 30.21 16.36
N PRO A 15 26.25 31.08 16.08
CA PRO A 15 24.99 30.64 15.52
C PRO A 15 25.23 30.00 14.15
N PHE A 16 24.45 28.99 13.80
CA PHE A 16 24.48 28.37 12.48
C PHE A 16 23.12 28.49 11.80
N GLN A 17 23.15 28.53 10.47
CA GLN A 17 21.94 28.57 9.66
C GLN A 17 21.56 27.15 9.22
N ASP A 18 20.49 26.62 9.79
CA ASP A 18 19.84 25.40 9.32
C ASP A 18 18.99 25.70 8.08
N LEU A 19 19.03 24.81 7.09
CA LEU A 19 18.28 24.99 5.83
C LEU A 19 16.75 24.92 6.03
N ILE A 20 16.25 24.39 7.15
CA ILE A 20 14.82 24.22 7.46
C ILE A 20 14.42 25.08 8.67
N TYR A 21 15.20 25.03 9.75
CA TYR A 21 14.92 25.74 11.01
C TYR A 21 15.55 27.14 11.08
N GLY A 22 16.26 27.58 10.04
CA GLY A 22 16.90 28.91 10.01
C GLY A 22 18.03 29.07 11.02
N TRP A 23 18.23 30.30 11.51
CA TRP A 23 19.30 30.59 12.47
C TRP A 23 19.04 29.96 13.83
N ASN A 24 19.97 29.12 14.27
CA ASN A 24 19.93 28.41 15.55
C ASN A 24 21.19 28.67 16.35
N LYS A 25 21.04 28.79 17.68
CA LYS A 25 22.15 28.93 18.62
C LYS A 25 21.88 28.14 19.88
N HIS A 26 22.77 27.21 20.22
CA HIS A 26 22.70 26.43 21.45
C HIS A 26 24.02 26.54 22.21
N GLU A 27 23.97 27.12 23.41
CA GLU A 27 25.11 27.23 24.33
C GLU A 27 25.34 25.89 25.05
N VAL A 28 25.81 24.89 24.30
CA VAL A 28 25.98 23.52 24.81
C VAL A 28 26.94 23.44 25.99
N ALA A 29 27.93 24.33 26.07
CA ALA A 29 28.90 24.41 27.18
C ALA A 29 28.29 24.92 28.50
N ASP A 30 27.14 25.59 28.45
CA ASP A 30 26.44 26.09 29.64
C ASP A 30 25.44 25.08 30.22
N VAL A 31 25.06 24.07 29.44
CA VAL A 31 24.02 23.09 29.79
C VAL A 31 24.60 21.67 29.98
N GLU A 32 25.65 21.33 29.24
CA GLU A 32 26.30 20.02 29.24
C GLU A 32 27.74 20.10 29.78
N GLY A 33 28.24 19.00 30.34
CA GLY A 33 29.67 18.85 30.61
C GLY A 33 30.42 18.29 29.39
N ASP A 34 31.75 18.32 29.44
CA ASP A 34 32.63 17.82 28.37
C ASP A 34 32.28 16.37 27.97
N PRO A 35 31.74 16.14 26.74
CA PRO A 35 31.24 14.83 26.34
C PRO A 35 32.40 13.87 26.08
N VAL A 36 32.18 12.59 26.39
CA VAL A 36 33.10 11.52 25.98
C VAL A 36 33.04 11.37 24.47
N ILE A 37 34.20 11.44 23.82
CA ILE A 37 34.36 11.24 22.37
C ILE A 37 35.09 9.94 22.02
N LEU A 38 35.87 9.38 22.95
CA LEU A 38 36.49 8.06 22.82
C LEU A 38 36.31 7.29 24.14
N LYS A 39 35.77 6.09 24.05
CA LYS A 39 35.54 5.22 25.21
C LYS A 39 36.83 4.51 25.63
N GLY A 40 36.83 3.93 26.83
CA GLY A 40 37.96 3.16 27.36
C GLY A 40 38.28 1.92 26.53
N ASP A 41 37.30 1.36 25.83
CA ASP A 41 37.51 0.25 24.89
C ASP A 41 38.17 0.68 23.55
N GLY A 42 38.50 1.96 23.39
CA GLY A 42 39.13 2.50 22.18
C GLY A 42 38.14 2.82 21.04
N PHE A 43 36.85 2.56 21.21
CA PHE A 43 35.85 2.91 20.20
C PHE A 43 35.36 4.35 20.34
N PRO A 44 35.17 5.08 19.23
CA PRO A 44 34.60 6.43 19.26
C PRO A 44 33.15 6.41 19.72
N THR A 45 32.70 7.53 20.30
CA THR A 45 31.26 7.78 20.47
C THR A 45 30.67 8.34 19.18
N TYR A 46 29.34 8.42 19.12
CA TYR A 46 28.62 8.94 17.96
C TYR A 46 29.14 10.32 17.51
N HIS A 47 29.41 11.24 18.43
CA HIS A 47 29.80 12.60 18.06
C HIS A 47 31.13 12.65 17.30
N LEU A 48 32.13 11.87 17.73
CA LEU A 48 33.43 11.82 17.06
C LEU A 48 33.34 11.07 15.74
N ALA A 49 32.73 9.88 15.76
CA ALA A 49 32.59 9.05 14.56
C ALA A 49 31.84 9.81 13.46
N ASN A 50 30.71 10.45 13.78
CA ASN A 50 29.91 11.18 12.81
C ASN A 50 30.68 12.34 12.15
N VAL A 51 31.36 13.19 12.92
CA VAL A 51 32.11 14.34 12.36
C VAL A 51 33.28 13.87 11.51
N VAL A 52 34.00 12.85 11.96
CA VAL A 52 35.15 12.29 11.23
C VAL A 52 34.68 11.65 9.93
N ASP A 53 33.64 10.81 9.96
CA ASP A 53 33.12 10.14 8.77
C ASP A 53 32.51 11.14 7.78
N ASP A 54 31.72 12.12 8.24
CA ASP A 54 31.13 13.13 7.37
C ASP A 54 32.22 13.92 6.61
N HIS A 55 33.33 14.27 7.28
CA HIS A 55 34.48 14.92 6.66
C HIS A 55 35.16 14.02 5.61
N TYR A 56 35.56 12.80 6.01
CA TYR A 56 36.31 11.91 5.11
C TYR A 56 35.45 11.36 3.95
N MET A 57 34.13 11.32 4.09
CA MET A 57 33.21 10.98 3.01
C MET A 57 32.81 12.18 2.13
N GLY A 58 33.27 13.40 2.46
CA GLY A 58 32.98 14.61 1.70
C GLY A 58 31.49 14.98 1.70
N ILE A 59 30.80 14.76 2.82
CA ILE A 59 29.39 15.09 2.95
C ILE A 59 29.20 16.60 2.81
N SER A 60 28.32 17.01 1.90
CA SER A 60 28.01 18.43 1.67
C SER A 60 26.78 18.91 2.44
N HIS A 61 25.79 18.03 2.64
CA HIS A 61 24.53 18.30 3.31
C HIS A 61 24.16 17.17 4.26
N VAL A 62 23.90 17.49 5.52
CA VAL A 62 23.43 16.55 6.53
C VAL A 62 21.93 16.78 6.77
N LEU A 63 21.11 15.87 6.26
CA LEU A 63 19.67 15.82 6.52
C LEU A 63 19.38 14.78 7.61
N ARG A 64 18.91 15.22 8.77
CA ARG A 64 18.67 14.33 9.92
C ARG A 64 17.52 14.82 10.81
N GLY A 65 16.97 13.97 11.66
CA GLY A 65 15.85 14.37 12.52
C GLY A 65 16.18 15.50 13.50
N THR A 66 15.19 16.36 13.78
CA THR A 66 15.29 17.54 14.65
C THR A 66 15.73 17.24 16.09
N GLU A 67 15.64 15.98 16.53
CA GLU A 67 16.25 15.54 17.80
C GLU A 67 17.77 15.76 17.87
N TRP A 68 18.44 15.89 16.73
CA TRP A 68 19.88 16.15 16.64
C TRP A 68 20.23 17.64 16.48
N LEU A 69 19.24 18.52 16.41
CA LEU A 69 19.45 19.96 16.17
C LEU A 69 20.40 20.57 17.19
N THR A 70 20.16 20.33 18.48
CA THR A 70 21.02 20.81 19.58
C THR A 70 22.43 20.20 19.52
N SER A 71 22.57 18.96 19.05
CA SER A 71 23.87 18.31 18.92
C SER A 71 24.74 18.94 17.83
N THR A 72 24.16 19.66 16.88
CA THR A 72 24.88 20.35 15.80
C THR A 72 25.89 21.35 16.35
N SER A 73 25.56 22.09 17.42
CA SER A 73 26.52 23.02 18.05
C SER A 73 27.76 22.29 18.60
N LYS A 74 27.63 21.05 19.10
CA LYS A 74 28.78 20.22 19.49
C LYS A 74 29.59 19.75 18.28
N HIS A 75 28.92 19.37 17.20
CA HIS A 75 29.58 18.96 15.96
C HIS A 75 30.37 20.11 15.33
N LEU A 76 29.82 21.32 15.31
CA LEU A 76 30.51 22.53 14.82
C LEU A 76 31.78 22.83 15.63
N LEU A 77 31.74 22.66 16.95
CA LEU A 77 32.94 22.79 17.79
C LEU A 77 34.00 21.73 17.45
N LEU A 78 33.60 20.50 17.14
CA LEU A 78 34.52 19.44 16.70
C LEU A 78 35.13 19.78 15.33
N TYR A 79 34.33 20.19 14.34
CA TYR A 79 34.83 20.67 13.04
C TYR A 79 35.86 21.80 13.22
N LYS A 80 35.54 22.80 14.05
CA LYS A 80 36.45 23.89 14.41
C LYS A 80 37.76 23.38 15.03
N ALA A 81 37.68 22.43 15.96
CA ALA A 81 38.86 21.86 16.63
C ALA A 81 39.77 21.09 15.66
N PHE A 82 39.20 20.44 14.64
CA PHE A 82 39.96 19.80 13.58
C PHE A 82 40.45 20.77 12.48
N GLY A 83 39.97 22.00 12.47
CA GLY A 83 40.24 22.96 11.39
C GLY A 83 39.55 22.59 10.08
N TRP A 84 38.37 21.98 10.16
CA TRP A 84 37.59 21.51 9.01
C TRP A 84 36.36 22.40 8.78
N ASP A 85 35.97 22.55 7.51
CA ASP A 85 34.71 23.18 7.14
C ASP A 85 33.54 22.20 7.37
N PRO A 86 32.49 22.60 8.09
CA PRO A 86 31.33 21.75 8.30
C PRO A 86 30.42 21.69 7.05
N PRO A 87 29.63 20.62 6.88
CA PRO A 87 28.57 20.56 5.87
C PRO A 87 27.43 21.55 6.19
N GLN A 88 26.53 21.74 5.23
CA GLN A 88 25.25 22.38 5.49
C GLN A 88 24.34 21.44 6.28
N PHE A 89 23.57 21.97 7.23
CA PHE A 89 22.66 21.17 8.06
C PHE A 89 21.21 21.48 7.72
N ALA A 90 20.38 20.44 7.70
CA ALA A 90 18.94 20.53 7.52
C ALA A 90 18.26 19.54 8.47
N HIS A 91 17.53 20.05 9.45
CA HIS A 91 16.87 19.18 10.41
C HIS A 91 15.42 18.88 10.00
N LEU A 92 15.07 17.59 9.93
CA LEU A 92 13.75 17.12 9.53
C LEU A 92 12.80 17.09 10.73
N PRO A 93 11.56 17.57 10.61
CA PRO A 93 10.58 17.53 11.69
C PRO A 93 10.23 16.08 12.06
N LEU A 94 9.72 15.88 13.29
CA LEU A 94 9.34 14.55 13.76
C LEU A 94 8.09 14.03 13.03
N LEU A 95 8.06 12.72 12.79
CA LEU A 95 6.82 12.02 12.48
C LEU A 95 6.07 11.67 13.77
N LEU A 96 4.78 11.98 13.80
CA LEU A 96 3.86 11.68 14.90
C LEU A 96 2.90 10.57 14.51
N ASN A 97 2.48 9.78 15.50
CA ASN A 97 1.35 8.87 15.38
C ASN A 97 0.02 9.62 15.43
N LYS A 98 -1.06 8.92 15.10
CA LYS A 98 -2.45 9.38 15.26
C LYS A 98 -2.75 10.02 16.63
N ASP A 99 -2.13 9.50 17.69
CA ASP A 99 -2.31 9.96 19.06
C ASP A 99 -1.48 11.22 19.41
N GLY A 100 -0.75 11.78 18.44
CA GLY A 100 0.14 12.94 18.62
C GLY A 100 1.49 12.62 19.26
N GLY A 101 1.69 11.41 19.78
CA GLY A 101 2.98 10.95 20.30
C GLY A 101 4.00 10.68 19.19
N LYS A 102 5.30 10.79 19.52
CA LYS A 102 6.40 10.47 18.60
C LYS A 102 6.26 9.04 18.07
N LEU A 103 6.40 8.88 16.75
CA LEU A 103 6.47 7.58 16.09
C LEU A 103 7.58 6.73 16.75
N SER A 104 7.21 5.64 17.42
CA SER A 104 8.16 4.87 18.24
C SER A 104 8.10 3.38 17.92
N LYS A 105 9.27 2.74 17.85
CA LYS A 105 9.40 1.29 17.59
C LYS A 105 8.68 0.41 18.61
N ARG A 106 8.31 0.96 19.77
CA ARG A 106 7.58 0.24 20.83
C ARG A 106 6.11 -0.02 20.48
N GLN A 107 5.58 0.67 19.47
CA GLN A 107 4.20 0.51 19.00
C GLN A 107 4.01 -0.67 18.02
N GLY A 108 5.03 -1.53 17.83
CA GLY A 108 4.91 -2.85 17.18
C GLY A 108 4.61 -2.88 15.67
N ASP A 109 4.09 -1.79 15.12
CA ASP A 109 3.47 -1.75 13.79
C ASP A 109 4.29 -0.94 12.77
N ILE A 110 5.49 -0.46 13.12
CA ILE A 110 6.30 0.46 12.28
C ILE A 110 7.63 -0.19 11.86
N PHE A 111 7.60 -1.47 11.51
CA PHE A 111 8.72 -2.16 10.88
C PHE A 111 8.43 -2.30 9.38
N LEU A 112 9.38 -1.89 8.53
CA LEU A 112 9.20 -1.93 7.07
C LEU A 112 8.92 -3.36 6.58
N GLU A 113 9.52 -4.34 7.24
CA GLU A 113 9.34 -5.77 6.98
C GLU A 113 7.88 -6.20 7.15
N ARG A 114 7.16 -5.61 8.11
CA ARG A 114 5.75 -5.93 8.34
C ARG A 114 4.86 -5.38 7.24
N PHE A 115 5.11 -4.13 6.79
CA PHE A 115 4.37 -3.58 5.65
C PHE A 115 4.58 -4.41 4.38
N ALA A 116 5.82 -4.86 4.14
CA ALA A 116 6.13 -5.75 3.02
C ALA A 116 5.40 -7.10 3.15
N GLN A 117 5.43 -7.74 4.31
CA GLN A 117 4.67 -8.97 4.58
C GLN A 117 3.16 -8.79 4.43
N ASP A 118 2.66 -7.61 4.78
CA ASP A 118 1.25 -7.26 4.62
C ASP A 118 0.84 -7.03 3.16
N GLY A 119 1.80 -6.93 2.24
CA GLY A 119 1.57 -6.74 0.81
C GLY A 119 1.48 -5.28 0.38
N TYR A 120 2.00 -4.34 1.21
CA TYR A 120 2.12 -2.95 0.82
C TYR A 120 3.31 -2.75 -0.13
N LEU A 121 3.08 -1.96 -1.17
CA LEU A 121 4.06 -1.60 -2.18
C LEU A 121 5.04 -0.56 -1.61
N PRO A 122 6.35 -0.66 -1.93
CA PRO A 122 7.33 0.33 -1.47
C PRO A 122 6.98 1.75 -1.96
N GLU A 123 6.39 1.88 -3.15
CA GLU A 123 5.93 3.16 -3.69
C GLU A 123 4.84 3.79 -2.83
N ALA A 124 3.93 2.98 -2.26
CA ALA A 124 2.86 3.47 -1.39
C ALA A 124 3.42 3.97 -0.05
N LEU A 125 4.44 3.30 0.49
CA LEU A 125 5.12 3.74 1.71
C LEU A 125 5.90 5.03 1.49
N LEU A 126 6.64 5.15 0.38
CA LEU A 126 7.33 6.38 0.02
C LEU A 126 6.35 7.54 -0.17
N ASP A 127 5.25 7.29 -0.87
CA ASP A 127 4.24 8.29 -1.18
C ASP A 127 3.50 8.78 0.08
N ILE A 128 3.10 7.89 1.00
CA ILE A 128 2.48 8.34 2.25
C ILE A 128 3.46 9.13 3.14
N ILE A 129 4.72 8.70 3.24
CA ILE A 129 5.73 9.36 4.07
C ILE A 129 6.01 10.78 3.53
N THR A 130 6.18 10.89 2.22
CA THR A 130 6.45 12.17 1.55
C THR A 130 5.22 13.08 1.51
N ASN A 131 4.01 12.53 1.43
CA ASN A 131 2.76 13.29 1.48
C ASN A 131 2.39 13.75 2.92
N CYS A 132 2.81 13.02 3.95
CA CYS A 132 2.68 13.42 5.35
C CYS A 132 3.63 14.56 5.71
N GLY A 133 4.85 14.50 5.18
CA GLY A 133 5.85 15.52 5.36
C GLY A 133 5.60 16.77 4.52
N SER A 134 6.71 17.35 4.11
CA SER A 134 6.83 18.65 3.46
C SER A 134 8.05 18.59 2.54
N GLY A 135 8.23 19.57 1.66
CA GLY A 135 9.23 19.49 0.59
C GLY A 135 8.63 19.46 -0.81
N PHE A 136 7.31 19.55 -0.93
CA PHE A 136 6.57 19.58 -2.20
C PHE A 136 5.52 20.69 -2.17
N THR A 137 5.14 21.22 -3.34
CA THR A 137 4.18 22.34 -3.47
C THR A 137 2.79 21.99 -2.95
N GLU A 138 2.32 20.79 -3.26
CA GLU A 138 0.96 20.36 -3.00
C GLU A 138 0.94 18.98 -2.36
N LYS A 139 -0.13 18.67 -1.63
CA LYS A 139 -0.40 17.29 -1.22
C LYS A 139 -1.08 16.57 -2.37
N GLN A 140 -0.49 15.46 -2.77
CA GLN A 140 -0.97 14.65 -3.88
C GLN A 140 -0.67 13.19 -3.54
N MET A 141 -1.70 12.35 -3.60
CA MET A 141 -1.53 10.90 -3.53
C MET A 141 -1.15 10.37 -4.90
N GLY A 142 -0.33 9.33 -4.89
CA GLY A 142 0.18 8.69 -6.08
C GLY A 142 1.39 9.38 -6.67
N ARG A 143 2.31 9.97 -5.91
CA ARG A 143 3.58 10.41 -6.54
C ARG A 143 4.44 9.21 -6.94
N THR A 144 4.96 9.18 -8.17
CA THR A 144 5.99 8.21 -8.55
C THR A 144 7.35 8.63 -8.00
N LEU A 145 8.32 7.71 -7.98
CA LEU A 145 9.67 8.03 -7.53
C LEU A 145 10.30 9.13 -8.39
N GLU A 146 10.05 9.14 -9.70
CA GLU A 146 10.52 10.16 -10.64
C GLU A 146 9.90 11.53 -10.34
N GLU A 147 8.61 11.56 -9.98
CA GLU A 147 7.93 12.78 -9.54
C GLU A 147 8.50 13.29 -8.21
N LEU A 148 8.77 12.39 -7.26
CA LEU A 148 9.42 12.75 -6.00
C LEU A 148 10.81 13.36 -6.24
N ILE A 149 11.62 12.77 -7.11
CA ILE A 149 12.96 13.25 -7.43
C ILE A 149 12.91 14.63 -8.11
N SER A 150 12.00 14.82 -9.06
CA SER A 150 11.92 16.05 -9.86
C SER A 150 11.24 17.23 -9.13
N GLN A 151 10.39 16.96 -8.15
CA GLN A 151 9.60 17.99 -7.47
C GLN A 151 10.10 18.33 -6.05
N PHE A 152 11.04 17.57 -5.50
CA PHE A 152 11.49 17.78 -4.13
C PHE A 152 12.29 19.08 -3.98
N GLU A 153 11.88 19.91 -3.04
CA GLU A 153 12.53 21.16 -2.69
C GLU A 153 12.73 21.25 -1.18
N ILE A 154 13.99 21.29 -0.73
CA ILE A 154 14.33 21.33 0.71
C ILE A 154 13.71 22.54 1.42
N GLY A 155 13.65 23.69 0.75
CA GLY A 155 13.08 24.93 1.30
C GLY A 155 11.56 24.87 1.52
N ARG A 156 10.88 23.85 1.02
CA ARG A 156 9.45 23.60 1.28
C ARG A 156 9.21 22.67 2.45
N ILE A 157 10.27 22.20 3.11
CA ILE A 157 10.13 21.42 4.33
C ILE A 157 9.67 22.36 5.45
N THR A 158 8.59 21.99 6.14
CA THR A 158 8.05 22.76 7.27
C THR A 158 8.71 22.33 8.56
N THR A 159 8.64 23.19 9.58
CA THR A 159 9.26 22.96 10.89
C THR A 159 8.35 22.23 11.89
N HIS A 160 7.06 22.11 11.57
CA HIS A 160 6.07 21.43 12.41
C HIS A 160 6.15 19.93 12.21
N SER A 161 6.02 19.17 13.31
CA SER A 161 5.93 17.71 13.27
C SER A 161 4.77 17.25 12.38
N ALA A 162 5.02 16.20 11.59
CA ALA A 162 4.08 15.69 10.60
C ALA A 162 3.33 14.46 11.15
N LEU A 163 2.00 14.49 11.06
CA LEU A 163 1.16 13.36 11.42
C LEU A 163 1.22 12.28 10.33
N LEU A 164 1.72 11.09 10.67
CA LEU A 164 1.68 9.92 9.80
C LEU A 164 0.40 9.12 10.05
N ASP A 165 -0.59 9.35 9.19
CA ASP A 165 -1.91 8.74 9.26
C ASP A 165 -1.96 7.42 8.48
N LEU A 166 -1.46 6.34 9.10
CA LEU A 166 -1.37 5.01 8.46
C LEU A 166 -2.75 4.42 8.10
N ASP A 167 -3.86 4.92 8.65
CA ASP A 167 -5.21 4.51 8.24
C ASP A 167 -5.49 4.84 6.77
N LYS A 168 -4.74 5.80 6.19
CA LYS A 168 -4.81 6.14 4.77
C LYS A 168 -3.93 5.27 3.89
N LEU A 169 -3.00 4.49 4.44
CA LEU A 169 -2.08 3.67 3.65
C LEU A 169 -2.78 2.75 2.63
N PRO A 170 -3.94 2.12 2.93
CA PRO A 170 -4.70 1.37 1.93
C PRO A 170 -5.10 2.18 0.69
N GLU A 171 -5.37 3.48 0.83
CA GLU A 171 -5.69 4.37 -0.29
C GLU A 171 -4.47 4.58 -1.19
N PHE A 172 -3.33 4.93 -0.58
CA PHE A 172 -2.05 5.08 -1.27
C PHE A 172 -1.70 3.79 -2.02
N ASN A 173 -1.82 2.64 -1.34
CA ASN A 173 -1.51 1.36 -1.95
C ASN A 173 -2.43 1.03 -3.12
N ARG A 174 -3.72 1.38 -3.03
CA ARG A 174 -4.67 1.17 -4.12
C ARG A 174 -4.29 1.93 -5.39
N ILE A 175 -3.81 3.16 -5.26
CA ILE A 175 -3.37 3.97 -6.40
C ILE A 175 -2.14 3.34 -7.08
N HIS A 176 -1.14 2.92 -6.30
CA HIS A 176 0.06 2.27 -6.85
C HIS A 176 -0.21 0.88 -7.40
N LEU A 177 -1.06 0.09 -6.73
CA LEU A 177 -1.49 -1.22 -7.22
C LEU A 177 -2.28 -1.09 -8.53
N THR A 178 -3.11 -0.05 -8.66
CA THR A 178 -3.82 0.27 -9.90
C THR A 178 -2.85 0.49 -11.06
N ARG A 179 -1.76 1.24 -10.83
CA ARG A 179 -0.70 1.45 -11.84
C ARG A 179 0.07 0.19 -12.17
N HIS A 180 0.38 -0.64 -11.18
CA HIS A 180 1.01 -1.94 -11.41
C HIS A 180 0.12 -2.85 -12.26
N ILE A 181 -1.20 -2.83 -12.04
CA ILE A 181 -2.16 -3.55 -12.89
C ILE A 181 -2.20 -2.95 -14.31
N GLU A 182 -2.10 -1.63 -14.49
CA GLU A 182 -2.11 -1.01 -15.83
C GLU A 182 -0.83 -1.27 -16.62
N ASN A 183 0.33 -1.29 -15.95
CA ASN A 183 1.61 -1.57 -16.56
C ASN A 183 1.75 -3.06 -16.89
N GLU A 184 1.91 -3.41 -18.17
CA GLU A 184 1.97 -4.81 -18.61
C GLU A 184 3.05 -5.62 -17.89
N GLY A 185 4.27 -5.10 -17.76
CA GLY A 185 5.39 -5.80 -17.14
C GLY A 185 5.19 -6.07 -15.65
N LEU A 186 4.61 -5.10 -14.92
CA LEU A 186 4.27 -5.26 -13.50
C LEU A 186 3.05 -6.16 -13.32
N ARG A 187 2.04 -6.05 -14.18
CA ARG A 187 0.87 -6.92 -14.17
C ARG A 187 1.26 -8.39 -14.33
N GLN A 188 2.23 -8.71 -15.19
CA GLN A 188 2.74 -10.10 -15.30
C GLN A 188 3.33 -10.63 -13.98
N LYS A 189 3.92 -9.77 -13.14
CA LYS A 189 4.38 -10.17 -11.80
C LYS A 189 3.22 -10.40 -10.86
N LEU A 190 2.24 -9.49 -10.84
CA LEU A 190 1.01 -9.63 -10.03
C LEU A 190 0.21 -10.89 -10.38
N ILE A 191 0.17 -11.27 -11.66
CA ILE A 191 -0.49 -12.52 -12.08
C ILE A 191 0.17 -13.72 -11.39
N ARG A 192 1.50 -13.83 -11.44
CA ARG A 192 2.25 -14.93 -10.81
C ARG A 192 2.09 -14.93 -9.29
N GLU A 193 2.13 -13.75 -8.68
CA GLU A 193 1.94 -13.61 -7.23
C GLU A 193 0.53 -14.03 -6.81
N LEU A 194 -0.51 -13.61 -7.55
CA LEU A 194 -1.88 -13.99 -7.26
C LEU A 194 -2.12 -15.49 -7.48
N GLN A 195 -1.51 -16.11 -8.51
CA GLN A 195 -1.54 -17.56 -8.70
C GLN A 195 -1.08 -18.30 -7.44
N LEU A 196 0.10 -17.93 -6.91
CA LEU A 196 0.66 -18.53 -5.71
C LEU A 196 -0.23 -18.29 -4.48
N LEU A 197 -0.80 -17.08 -4.34
CA LEU A 197 -1.72 -16.77 -3.24
C LEU A 197 -3.01 -17.61 -3.30
N VAL A 198 -3.57 -17.80 -4.49
CA VAL A 198 -4.77 -18.62 -4.69
C VAL A 198 -4.48 -20.08 -4.37
N GLU A 199 -3.37 -20.63 -4.88
CA GLU A 199 -2.94 -22.00 -4.57
C GLU A 199 -2.70 -22.19 -3.07
N HIS A 200 -2.07 -21.22 -2.40
CA HIS A 200 -1.83 -21.29 -0.97
C HIS A 200 -3.11 -21.26 -0.12
N VAL A 201 -4.09 -20.43 -0.50
CA VAL A 201 -5.32 -20.23 0.28
C VAL A 201 -6.40 -21.26 -0.03
N TYR A 202 -6.51 -21.67 -1.30
CA TYR A 202 -7.60 -22.49 -1.81
C TYR A 202 -7.16 -23.84 -2.37
N GLY A 203 -5.87 -24.18 -2.42
CA GLY A 203 -5.36 -25.40 -3.06
C GLY A 203 -6.03 -26.70 -2.63
N ASP A 204 -6.41 -26.82 -1.35
CA ASP A 204 -7.09 -27.99 -0.80
C ASP A 204 -8.59 -28.08 -1.19
N GLN A 205 -9.17 -27.01 -1.73
CA GLN A 205 -10.60 -26.91 -2.07
C GLN A 205 -10.93 -27.27 -3.52
N GLN A 206 -10.02 -28.01 -4.20
CA GLN A 206 -10.18 -28.43 -5.60
C GLN A 206 -10.42 -27.24 -6.55
N VAL A 207 -9.55 -26.22 -6.47
CA VAL A 207 -9.57 -25.08 -7.39
C VAL A 207 -9.49 -25.58 -8.83
N ASP A 208 -10.38 -25.07 -9.68
CA ASP A 208 -10.37 -25.39 -11.11
C ASP A 208 -9.09 -24.84 -11.75
N ARG A 209 -8.41 -25.61 -12.60
CA ARG A 209 -7.18 -25.15 -13.24
C ARG A 209 -7.43 -23.97 -14.16
N GLU A 210 -8.63 -23.86 -14.74
CA GLU A 210 -8.99 -22.75 -15.62
C GLU A 210 -8.94 -21.39 -14.89
N VAL A 211 -9.27 -21.34 -13.58
CA VAL A 211 -9.20 -20.06 -12.81
C VAL A 211 -7.79 -19.68 -12.39
N LEU A 212 -6.81 -20.58 -12.58
CA LEU A 212 -5.39 -20.31 -12.37
C LEU A 212 -4.68 -19.91 -13.68
N GLU A 213 -5.37 -19.96 -14.83
CA GLU A 213 -4.82 -19.51 -16.10
C GLU A 213 -4.54 -18.01 -16.08
N LYS A 214 -3.47 -17.63 -16.80
CA LYS A 214 -2.99 -16.25 -16.85
C LYS A 214 -4.09 -15.29 -17.28
N GLU A 215 -4.86 -15.65 -18.30
CA GLU A 215 -5.90 -14.83 -18.91
C GLU A 215 -7.08 -14.61 -17.97
N TYR A 216 -7.38 -15.59 -17.10
CA TYR A 216 -8.41 -15.45 -16.08
C TYR A 216 -7.97 -14.47 -14.99
N ILE A 217 -6.76 -14.67 -14.46
CA ILE A 217 -6.22 -13.83 -13.40
C ILE A 217 -5.98 -12.39 -13.88
N GLU A 218 -5.50 -12.21 -15.10
CA GLU A 218 -5.36 -10.89 -15.72
C GLU A 218 -6.71 -10.17 -15.79
N ARG A 219 -7.78 -10.88 -16.18
CA ARG A 219 -9.15 -10.33 -16.20
C ARG A 219 -9.63 -9.94 -14.82
N VAL A 220 -9.40 -10.78 -13.80
CA VAL A 220 -9.73 -10.49 -12.40
C VAL A 220 -9.00 -9.21 -11.96
N LEU A 221 -7.70 -9.09 -12.21
CA LEU A 221 -6.92 -7.92 -11.85
C LEU A 221 -7.47 -6.65 -12.52
N LEU A 222 -7.75 -6.70 -13.82
CA LEU A 222 -8.27 -5.55 -14.57
C LEU A 222 -9.65 -5.09 -14.09
N LEU A 223 -10.55 -6.02 -13.76
CA LEU A 223 -11.89 -5.70 -13.27
C LEU A 223 -11.93 -5.31 -11.79
N ARG A 224 -10.95 -5.74 -10.99
CA ARG A 224 -10.84 -5.37 -9.57
C ARG A 224 -9.88 -4.21 -9.31
N LYS A 225 -9.19 -3.73 -10.35
CA LYS A 225 -8.39 -2.52 -10.33
C LYS A 225 -9.19 -1.36 -9.73
N GLY A 226 -8.60 -0.61 -8.79
CA GLY A 226 -9.29 0.49 -8.10
C GLY A 226 -10.29 0.07 -7.01
N HIS A 227 -10.56 -1.23 -6.83
CA HIS A 227 -11.43 -1.77 -5.76
C HIS A 227 -10.68 -2.51 -4.66
N ILE A 228 -9.40 -2.84 -4.87
CA ILE A 228 -8.55 -3.53 -3.89
C ILE A 228 -7.40 -2.63 -3.49
N SER A 229 -7.07 -2.61 -2.20
CA SER A 229 -5.87 -1.93 -1.72
C SER A 229 -4.69 -2.87 -1.68
N LEU A 230 -4.89 -4.16 -1.48
CA LEU A 230 -3.85 -5.18 -1.38
C LEU A 230 -4.18 -6.35 -2.31
N LEU A 231 -3.15 -6.97 -2.90
CA LEU A 231 -3.36 -8.15 -3.75
C LEU A 231 -4.03 -9.29 -2.98
N LYS A 232 -3.63 -9.49 -1.72
CA LYS A 232 -4.24 -10.49 -0.81
C LYS A 232 -5.74 -10.25 -0.53
N ASN A 233 -6.29 -9.07 -0.81
CA ASN A 233 -7.73 -8.88 -0.72
C ASN A 233 -8.48 -9.81 -1.68
N LEU A 234 -7.91 -10.10 -2.85
CA LEU A 234 -8.56 -10.97 -3.83
C LEU A 234 -8.71 -12.42 -3.38
N VAL A 235 -7.98 -12.86 -2.35
CA VAL A 235 -8.12 -14.20 -1.78
C VAL A 235 -8.90 -14.21 -0.46
N SER A 236 -9.53 -13.08 -0.07
CA SER A 236 -10.39 -13.05 1.11
C SER A 236 -11.71 -13.81 0.88
N SER A 237 -12.47 -14.04 1.96
CA SER A 237 -13.80 -14.68 1.90
C SER A 237 -14.75 -13.97 0.94
N ASP A 238 -14.67 -12.64 0.85
CA ASP A 238 -15.53 -11.82 -0.01
C ASP A 238 -15.28 -12.08 -1.50
N TYR A 239 -14.07 -12.51 -1.84
CA TYR A 239 -13.65 -12.82 -3.21
C TYR A 239 -13.45 -14.32 -3.47
N SER A 240 -13.74 -15.17 -2.48
CA SER A 240 -13.61 -16.64 -2.61
C SER A 240 -14.32 -17.20 -3.84
N TYR A 241 -15.46 -16.61 -4.23
CA TYR A 241 -16.21 -17.00 -5.42
C TYR A 241 -15.40 -16.86 -6.72
N LEU A 242 -14.34 -16.05 -6.77
CA LEU A 242 -13.48 -15.96 -7.94
C LEU A 242 -12.66 -17.23 -8.17
N TRP A 243 -12.46 -18.04 -7.13
CA TRP A 243 -11.51 -19.16 -7.15
C TRP A 243 -12.19 -20.50 -6.93
N VAL A 244 -13.26 -20.52 -6.13
CA VAL A 244 -13.99 -21.72 -5.76
C VAL A 244 -15.45 -21.57 -6.16
N ARG A 245 -16.01 -22.60 -6.82
CA ARG A 245 -17.43 -22.62 -7.16
C ARG A 245 -18.25 -22.76 -5.88
N PRO A 246 -19.22 -21.88 -5.61
CA PRO A 246 -20.00 -21.94 -4.39
C PRO A 246 -20.83 -23.22 -4.32
N SER A 247 -21.16 -23.64 -3.09
CA SER A 247 -22.13 -24.70 -2.84
C SER A 247 -23.46 -24.06 -2.45
N VAL A 248 -24.39 -24.00 -3.40
CA VAL A 248 -25.71 -23.39 -3.21
C VAL A 248 -26.76 -24.44 -3.53
N ALA A 249 -27.60 -24.73 -2.54
CA ALA A 249 -28.68 -25.70 -2.70
C ALA A 249 -29.80 -25.10 -3.53
N ARG A 250 -30.43 -25.90 -4.40
CA ARG A 250 -31.49 -25.40 -5.29
C ARG A 250 -32.69 -24.88 -4.54
N GLU A 251 -32.99 -25.45 -3.37
CA GLU A 251 -34.05 -24.96 -2.48
C GLU A 251 -33.80 -23.51 -2.07
N GLN A 252 -32.55 -23.11 -1.85
CA GLN A 252 -32.20 -21.71 -1.51
C GLN A 252 -32.53 -20.78 -2.68
N LEU A 253 -32.30 -21.21 -3.92
CA LEU A 253 -32.65 -20.42 -5.11
C LEU A 253 -34.17 -20.37 -5.31
N GLN A 254 -34.88 -21.46 -5.02
CA GLN A 254 -36.34 -21.53 -5.10
C GLN A 254 -37.03 -20.61 -4.10
N THR A 255 -36.40 -20.32 -2.95
CA THR A 255 -36.93 -19.30 -2.03
C THR A 255 -36.91 -17.88 -2.62
N VAL A 256 -36.06 -17.61 -3.61
CA VAL A 256 -35.97 -16.31 -4.28
C VAL A 256 -36.97 -16.19 -5.43
N SER A 257 -37.18 -17.27 -6.19
CA SER A 257 -38.16 -17.34 -7.25
C SER A 257 -38.55 -18.80 -7.56
N ALA A 258 -39.80 -19.05 -7.95
CA ALA A 258 -40.22 -20.34 -8.49
C ALA A 258 -39.70 -20.60 -9.93
N GLU A 259 -39.21 -19.56 -10.63
CA GLU A 259 -38.76 -19.63 -12.04
C GLU A 259 -37.26 -19.95 -12.18
N VAL A 260 -36.65 -20.61 -11.19
CA VAL A 260 -35.19 -20.90 -11.16
C VAL A 260 -34.72 -21.63 -12.42
N ASP A 261 -35.45 -22.66 -12.86
CA ASP A 261 -35.08 -23.44 -14.03
C ASP A 261 -35.16 -22.64 -15.33
N GLU A 262 -36.16 -21.77 -15.46
CA GLU A 262 -36.33 -20.92 -16.63
C GLU A 262 -35.25 -19.86 -16.69
N ILE A 263 -35.00 -19.17 -15.58
CA ILE A 263 -33.93 -18.17 -15.46
C ILE A 263 -32.57 -18.81 -15.76
N GLY A 264 -32.29 -20.00 -15.22
CA GLY A 264 -31.06 -20.73 -15.47
C GLY A 264 -30.88 -21.09 -16.94
N LYS A 265 -31.92 -21.63 -17.60
CA LYS A 265 -31.90 -21.93 -19.05
C LYS A 265 -31.67 -20.68 -19.91
N LEU A 266 -32.30 -19.56 -19.56
CA LEU A 266 -32.10 -18.30 -20.26
C LEU A 266 -30.65 -17.79 -20.14
N VAL A 267 -30.04 -17.91 -18.95
CA VAL A 267 -28.62 -17.55 -18.76
C VAL A 267 -27.69 -18.47 -19.54
N LEU A 268 -27.93 -19.79 -19.53
CA LEU A 268 -27.15 -20.74 -20.33
C LEU A 268 -27.26 -20.43 -21.83
N GLY A 269 -28.47 -20.11 -22.30
CA GLY A 269 -28.71 -19.68 -23.68
C GLY A 269 -27.99 -18.38 -24.03
N LEU A 270 -27.94 -17.43 -23.11
CA LEU A 270 -27.22 -16.16 -23.27
C LEU A 270 -25.71 -16.40 -23.42
N MET A 271 -25.12 -17.20 -22.51
CA MET A 271 -23.69 -17.49 -22.52
C MET A 271 -23.24 -18.32 -23.72
N THR A 272 -24.10 -19.20 -24.25
CA THR A 272 -23.79 -20.03 -25.43
C THR A 272 -23.77 -19.22 -26.73
N ARG A 273 -24.55 -18.13 -26.82
CA ARG A 273 -24.65 -17.29 -28.03
C ARG A 273 -23.50 -16.30 -28.17
N GLN A 274 -22.75 -16.03 -27.10
CA GLN A 274 -21.70 -15.04 -27.09
C GLN A 274 -20.36 -15.69 -27.45
N ALA A 275 -19.87 -15.41 -28.66
CA ALA A 275 -18.57 -15.87 -29.15
C ALA A 275 -17.43 -14.84 -28.93
N GLY A 276 -17.69 -13.73 -28.22
CA GLY A 276 -16.76 -12.61 -28.06
C GLY A 276 -16.56 -12.15 -26.61
N VAL A 277 -15.71 -11.14 -26.43
CA VAL A 277 -15.44 -10.53 -25.12
C VAL A 277 -16.71 -9.85 -24.61
N LEU A 278 -17.16 -10.28 -23.43
CA LEU A 278 -18.33 -9.72 -22.77
C LEU A 278 -17.99 -8.42 -22.06
N THR A 279 -18.70 -7.35 -22.41
CA THR A 279 -18.62 -6.09 -21.66
C THR A 279 -19.70 -6.02 -20.58
N VAL A 280 -19.43 -5.26 -19.51
CA VAL A 280 -20.38 -5.08 -18.40
C VAL A 280 -21.64 -4.36 -18.90
N GLU A 281 -21.51 -3.38 -19.82
CA GLU A 281 -22.66 -2.66 -20.35
C GLU A 281 -23.58 -3.55 -21.21
N GLU A 282 -23.02 -4.38 -22.08
CA GLU A 282 -23.79 -5.32 -22.91
C GLU A 282 -24.52 -6.32 -22.05
N LEU A 283 -23.83 -6.91 -21.07
CA LEU A 283 -24.42 -7.92 -20.21
C LEU A 283 -25.53 -7.35 -19.33
N ASN A 284 -25.42 -6.10 -18.88
CA ASN A 284 -26.52 -5.42 -18.18
C ASN A 284 -27.76 -5.25 -19.07
N LYS A 285 -27.61 -4.95 -20.37
CA LYS A 285 -28.74 -4.88 -21.31
C LYS A 285 -29.36 -6.26 -21.51
N ASP A 286 -28.53 -7.28 -21.67
CA ASP A 286 -28.98 -8.65 -21.87
C ASP A 286 -29.72 -9.21 -20.65
N LEU A 287 -29.21 -8.96 -19.44
CA LEU A 287 -29.87 -9.36 -18.20
C LEU A 287 -31.23 -8.68 -18.01
N ARG A 288 -31.39 -7.42 -18.46
CA ARG A 288 -32.70 -6.74 -18.47
C ARG A 288 -33.65 -7.37 -19.48
N ASN A 289 -33.17 -7.75 -20.66
CA ASN A 289 -33.97 -8.43 -21.67
C ASN A 289 -34.33 -9.87 -21.27
N LEU A 290 -33.43 -10.54 -20.55
CA LEU A 290 -33.66 -11.85 -19.95
C LEU A 290 -34.79 -11.77 -18.92
N GLN A 291 -34.76 -10.78 -18.03
CA GLN A 291 -35.82 -10.63 -17.04
C GLN A 291 -37.21 -10.45 -17.67
N LYS A 292 -37.32 -9.72 -18.79
CA LYS A 292 -38.61 -9.55 -19.50
C LYS A 292 -39.23 -10.85 -20.00
N GLN A 293 -38.44 -11.93 -20.09
CA GLN A 293 -38.92 -13.27 -20.49
C GLN A 293 -39.43 -14.09 -19.28
N THR A 294 -39.17 -13.63 -18.05
CA THR A 294 -39.76 -14.22 -16.84
C THR A 294 -41.18 -13.70 -16.63
N LYS A 295 -42.07 -14.53 -16.07
CA LYS A 295 -43.49 -14.19 -15.89
C LYS A 295 -43.73 -13.35 -14.65
N GLU A 296 -43.16 -13.74 -13.53
CA GLU A 296 -43.50 -13.17 -12.21
C GLU A 296 -42.26 -12.61 -11.49
N THR A 297 -41.06 -12.99 -11.92
CA THR A 297 -39.82 -12.62 -11.24
C THR A 297 -39.38 -11.19 -11.59
N LYS A 298 -39.34 -10.32 -10.58
CA LYS A 298 -38.80 -8.96 -10.71
C LYS A 298 -37.30 -8.98 -10.97
N TYR A 299 -36.79 -7.94 -11.65
CA TYR A 299 -35.36 -7.79 -11.96
C TYR A 299 -34.45 -7.90 -10.74
N SER A 300 -34.80 -7.27 -9.61
CA SER A 300 -34.03 -7.40 -8.37
C SER A 300 -33.95 -8.85 -7.87
N SER A 301 -35.03 -9.63 -8.00
CA SER A 301 -35.06 -11.05 -7.63
C SER A 301 -34.23 -11.91 -8.59
N VAL A 302 -34.28 -11.64 -9.90
CA VAL A 302 -33.39 -12.30 -10.88
C VAL A 302 -31.93 -12.03 -10.52
N MET A 303 -31.56 -10.78 -10.24
CA MET A 303 -30.18 -10.43 -9.88
C MET A 303 -29.76 -11.07 -8.55
N LYS A 304 -30.66 -11.13 -7.56
CA LYS A 304 -30.38 -11.80 -6.28
C LYS A 304 -30.18 -13.30 -6.47
N LEU A 305 -31.01 -13.95 -7.28
CA LEU A 305 -30.91 -15.37 -7.61
C LEU A 305 -29.59 -15.66 -8.32
N LEU A 306 -29.26 -14.90 -9.37
CA LEU A 306 -28.02 -15.09 -10.13
C LEU A 306 -26.78 -14.80 -9.29
N ARG A 307 -26.79 -13.74 -8.46
CA ARG A 307 -25.71 -13.48 -7.52
C ARG A 307 -25.51 -14.67 -6.59
N LEU A 308 -26.59 -15.18 -6.00
CA LEU A 308 -26.53 -16.31 -5.09
C LEU A 308 -25.98 -17.54 -5.82
N ALA A 309 -26.51 -17.89 -7.00
CA ALA A 309 -26.02 -19.03 -7.78
C ALA A 309 -24.54 -18.90 -8.20
N LEU A 310 -24.09 -17.69 -8.54
CA LEU A 310 -22.73 -17.46 -9.04
C LEU A 310 -21.69 -17.28 -7.92
N SER A 311 -22.07 -16.75 -6.76
CA SER A 311 -21.11 -16.46 -5.67
C SER A 311 -21.37 -17.15 -4.34
N GLY A 312 -22.58 -17.66 -4.11
CA GLY A 312 -23.03 -18.06 -2.78
C GLY A 312 -23.26 -16.89 -1.83
N GLN A 313 -23.15 -15.64 -2.30
CA GLN A 313 -23.21 -14.45 -1.46
C GLN A 313 -24.49 -13.63 -1.71
N GLN A 314 -24.87 -12.81 -0.74
CA GLN A 314 -26.03 -11.90 -0.83
C GLN A 314 -25.66 -10.51 -1.36
N HIS A 315 -24.39 -10.12 -1.22
CA HIS A 315 -23.86 -8.80 -1.61
C HIS A 315 -22.63 -8.98 -2.50
N GLY A 316 -22.09 -7.89 -3.06
CA GLY A 316 -20.91 -7.91 -3.91
C GLY A 316 -21.08 -7.06 -5.18
N PRO A 317 -20.19 -7.21 -6.18
CA PRO A 317 -20.25 -6.47 -7.44
C PRO A 317 -21.53 -6.80 -8.23
N SER A 318 -21.88 -6.03 -9.25
CA SER A 318 -23.05 -6.34 -10.07
C SER A 318 -22.96 -7.74 -10.69
N VAL A 319 -24.11 -8.37 -10.98
CA VAL A 319 -24.15 -9.70 -11.62
C VAL A 319 -23.44 -9.67 -12.96
N ALA A 320 -23.55 -8.57 -13.71
CA ALA A 320 -22.82 -8.38 -14.96
C ALA A 320 -21.31 -8.39 -14.74
N GLU A 321 -20.77 -7.63 -13.78
CA GLU A 321 -19.34 -7.66 -13.44
C GLU A 321 -18.88 -9.05 -13.02
N MET A 322 -19.67 -9.77 -12.21
CA MET A 322 -19.35 -11.14 -11.79
C MET A 322 -19.26 -12.08 -13.00
N MET A 323 -20.24 -12.05 -13.89
CA MET A 323 -20.29 -12.91 -15.06
C MET A 323 -19.15 -12.60 -16.05
N VAL A 324 -18.80 -11.31 -16.24
CA VAL A 324 -17.64 -10.92 -17.06
C VAL A 324 -16.34 -11.42 -16.43
N THR A 325 -16.21 -11.30 -15.09
CA THR A 325 -15.01 -11.75 -14.38
C THR A 325 -14.84 -13.27 -14.49
N LEU A 326 -15.88 -14.03 -14.13
CA LEU A 326 -15.89 -15.49 -14.21
C LEU A 326 -15.71 -15.99 -15.64
N GLY A 327 -16.32 -15.29 -16.60
CA GLY A 327 -16.36 -15.69 -18.00
C GLY A 327 -17.41 -16.78 -18.29
N PRO A 328 -17.73 -17.00 -19.59
CA PRO A 328 -18.88 -17.81 -19.98
C PRO A 328 -18.85 -19.25 -19.47
N LYS A 329 -17.68 -19.90 -19.50
CA LYS A 329 -17.51 -21.29 -19.05
C LYS A 329 -17.86 -21.46 -17.58
N GLU A 330 -17.28 -20.64 -16.71
CA GLU A 330 -17.55 -20.69 -15.26
C GLU A 330 -18.99 -20.34 -14.93
N VAL A 331 -19.55 -19.33 -15.60
CA VAL A 331 -20.98 -18.99 -15.45
C VAL A 331 -21.85 -20.19 -15.80
N CYS A 332 -21.63 -20.83 -16.95
CA CYS A 332 -22.38 -22.02 -17.34
C CYS A 332 -22.21 -23.18 -16.36
N GLY A 333 -20.98 -23.45 -15.92
CA GLY A 333 -20.70 -24.51 -14.95
C GLY A 333 -21.40 -24.30 -13.61
N ARG A 334 -21.40 -23.06 -13.11
CA ARG A 334 -22.08 -22.69 -11.85
C ARG A 334 -23.60 -22.77 -11.98
N ILE A 335 -24.17 -22.29 -13.08
CA ILE A 335 -25.61 -22.39 -13.31
C ILE A 335 -26.04 -23.86 -13.46
N HIS A 336 -25.32 -24.69 -14.23
CA HIS A 336 -25.63 -26.12 -14.30
C HIS A 336 -25.58 -26.79 -12.93
N LYS A 337 -24.53 -26.53 -12.14
CA LYS A 337 -24.40 -27.08 -10.79
C LYS A 337 -25.56 -26.63 -9.88
N ALA A 338 -25.94 -25.36 -9.95
CA ALA A 338 -27.04 -24.80 -9.18
C ALA A 338 -28.42 -25.38 -9.55
N LEU A 339 -28.60 -25.83 -10.80
CA LEU A 339 -29.82 -26.47 -11.27
C LEU A 339 -29.84 -27.99 -10.99
N SER A 340 -28.68 -28.63 -10.86
CA SER A 340 -28.53 -30.07 -10.63
C SER A 340 -28.38 -30.46 -9.16
N SER A 341 -27.95 -29.52 -8.31
CA SER A 341 -27.94 -29.67 -6.86
C SER A 341 -29.34 -29.53 -6.30
#